data_AF-A0A419FSQ8-F1
#
_entry.id   AF-A0A419FSQ8-F1
#
_cell.length_a   1.000
_cell.length_b   1.000
_cell.length_c   1.000
_cell.angle_alpha   90.00
_cell.angle_beta   90.00
_cell.angle_gamma   90.00
#
_symmetry.space_group_name_H-M   'P 1'
#
loop_
_entity.id
_entity.type
_entity.pdbx_description
1 polymer ?
#
loop_
_entity_poly.entity_id
_entity_poly.type
_entity_poly.pdbx_seq_one_letter_code
_entity_poly.pdbx_strand_id
1 'polypeptide(L)'
;MKPIGFFLIFLFCVPLAMAMPPYPGLLEDQQGTLEIAQIPTHNRETEGPQFNMESYLQQKQKTLDAEATPFKVLVLLVNFTDKPAQVNPTAFDSLIFNDTVSSVRVFYRENSYQQLDMVTVNYPSSVGWLTLNQTYAYYVDSAYGLGGYPQNTQKLTEDLVDMVDPIIDFSQYDNDGNGFVDGIVIVHPGRGAEFSGNTSDIWSHKWGISYRLRDGVNIHTYSIQPEYWNSPGDITIGVYCHEIGHLFGLPDLYDTDNSAQGVGKWSLMAKGSWGGTLGNSPSHFDAWSKIRLGFVSPTIINGTQSVQIPNAENTSTVFLLRSNLTNSTEYFLVENRQKVGYDTSLPGAGLLIWHIDDTKTSNTKEWYPGYTTFGHLWVALEQADGGWDLERDIDQGDNGDPFPGSTLKTSFDGFTTPNSDSYADIKTGISVSSISSSAMTMTAILSNDAATALCGDVNGDNTVNTFDLSNLVQFLLLNGNAGNTDVNNDAVTDINDIKYLTNHLFLQTTC
;
A
#
# COMPACT_ATOMS: atom_id res chain seq x y z
N MET A 1 -47.86 33.18 -25.55
CA MET A 1 -46.40 33.18 -25.32
C MET A 1 -46.16 32.93 -23.84
N LYS A 2 -45.71 31.73 -23.45
CA LYS A 2 -45.30 31.39 -22.09
C LYS A 2 -43.75 31.31 -22.09
N PRO A 3 -43.04 31.83 -21.08
CA PRO A 3 -41.58 31.78 -21.09
C PRO A 3 -41.11 30.38 -20.72
N ILE A 4 -40.16 29.88 -21.50
CA ILE A 4 -39.42 28.64 -21.27
C ILE A 4 -38.29 28.98 -20.31
N GLY A 5 -38.34 28.41 -19.10
CA GLY A 5 -37.26 28.53 -18.12
C GLY A 5 -36.10 27.61 -18.49
N PHE A 6 -34.93 28.19 -18.74
CA PHE A 6 -33.67 27.46 -18.84
C PHE A 6 -33.28 26.92 -17.46
N PHE A 7 -33.26 25.60 -17.31
CA PHE A 7 -32.61 24.94 -16.18
C PHE A 7 -31.10 24.94 -16.45
N LEU A 8 -30.35 25.78 -15.73
CA LEU A 8 -28.91 25.60 -15.61
C LEU A 8 -28.66 24.38 -14.73
N ILE A 9 -28.22 23.29 -15.35
CA ILE A 9 -27.62 22.15 -14.63
C ILE A 9 -26.24 22.64 -14.19
N PHE A 10 -26.10 22.93 -12.89
CA PHE A 10 -24.78 23.04 -12.27
C PHE A 10 -24.15 21.64 -12.32
N LEU A 11 -23.17 21.46 -13.22
CA LEU A 11 -22.22 20.36 -13.12
C LEU A 11 -21.47 20.56 -11.80
N PHE A 12 -21.80 19.75 -10.79
CA PHE A 12 -20.94 19.59 -9.63
C PHE A 12 -19.65 18.95 -10.14
N CYS A 13 -18.57 19.75 -10.21
CA CYS A 13 -17.23 19.23 -10.35
C CYS A 13 -16.94 18.48 -9.04
N VAL A 14 -17.07 17.16 -9.05
CA VAL A 14 -16.50 16.33 -7.99
C VAL A 14 -14.99 16.56 -8.09
N PRO A 15 -14.32 17.04 -7.04
CA PRO A 15 -12.87 17.19 -7.08
C PRO A 15 -12.30 15.82 -7.44
N LEU A 16 -11.42 15.76 -8.46
CA LEU A 16 -10.61 14.58 -8.72
C LEU A 16 -9.93 14.24 -7.38
N ALA A 17 -10.19 13.04 -6.87
CA ALA A 17 -9.48 12.55 -5.69
C ALA A 17 -8.00 12.45 -6.09
N MET A 18 -7.23 13.45 -5.66
CA MET A 18 -5.77 13.41 -5.76
C MET A 18 -5.24 12.29 -4.87
N ALA A 19 -3.94 11.99 -4.98
CA ALA A 19 -3.28 11.21 -3.92
C ALA A 19 -3.55 11.85 -2.57
N MET A 20 -3.27 11.18 -1.46
CA MET A 20 -3.09 11.89 -0.19
C MET A 20 -1.64 12.38 -0.13
N PRO A 21 -1.09 13.20 -1.07
CA PRO A 21 0.35 13.35 -1.18
C PRO A 21 0.94 13.83 0.16
N PRO A 22 2.09 13.33 0.64
CA PRO A 22 2.75 14.05 1.69
C PRO A 22 3.22 15.35 1.01
N TYR A 23 3.29 16.43 1.76
CA TYR A 23 3.95 17.59 1.21
C TYR A 23 5.43 17.23 0.92
N PRO A 24 5.99 17.52 -0.27
CA PRO A 24 7.35 17.12 -0.67
C PRO A 24 8.48 17.59 0.27
N GLY A 25 8.18 18.47 1.24
CA GLY A 25 9.10 18.97 2.25
C GLY A 25 9.09 18.22 3.60
N LEU A 26 8.21 17.24 3.79
CA LEU A 26 8.29 16.35 4.96
C LEU A 26 9.34 15.29 4.67
N LEU A 27 10.59 15.58 5.04
CA LEU A 27 11.58 14.52 5.20
C LEU A 27 11.02 13.58 6.27
N GLU A 28 10.70 12.34 5.90
CA GLU A 28 10.33 11.29 6.85
C GLU A 28 11.44 11.19 7.90
N ASP A 29 11.21 11.81 9.05
CA ASP A 29 11.96 11.46 10.24
C ASP A 29 11.43 10.09 10.68
N GLN A 30 12.07 9.04 10.16
CA GLN A 30 11.80 7.64 10.48
C GLN A 30 12.28 7.28 11.91
N GLN A 31 12.65 8.27 12.75
CA GLN A 31 13.18 8.10 14.10
C GLN A 31 12.14 7.82 15.19
N GLY A 32 10.93 7.42 14.81
CA GLY A 32 9.89 6.97 15.72
C GLY A 32 9.05 5.90 15.05
N THR A 33 9.59 4.69 15.01
CA THR A 33 8.88 3.50 14.54
C THR A 33 8.34 2.74 15.73
N LEU A 34 7.06 2.45 15.70
CA LEU A 34 6.39 1.73 16.78
C LEU A 34 6.70 0.25 16.65
N GLU A 35 7.26 -0.38 17.69
CA GLU A 35 7.23 -1.83 17.73
C GLU A 35 5.80 -2.23 18.12
N ILE A 36 5.08 -2.87 17.20
CA ILE A 36 3.85 -3.55 17.59
C ILE A 36 4.29 -4.61 18.59
N ALA A 37 3.87 -4.44 19.85
CA ALA A 37 4.21 -5.36 20.93
C ALA A 37 3.99 -6.79 20.42
N GLN A 38 5.05 -7.59 20.48
CA GLN A 38 5.19 -8.98 20.01
C GLN A 38 5.86 -9.18 18.62
N ILE A 39 6.22 -8.15 17.86
CA ILE A 39 7.19 -8.28 16.75
C ILE A 39 8.62 -8.30 17.33
N PRO A 40 9.55 -9.16 16.86
CA PRO A 40 10.93 -9.14 17.34
C PRO A 40 11.54 -7.74 17.24
N THR A 41 12.17 -7.32 18.33
CA THR A 41 12.88 -6.05 18.50
C THR A 41 13.69 -5.71 17.25
N HIS A 42 13.30 -4.65 16.56
CA HIS A 42 14.17 -4.00 15.60
C HIS A 42 14.44 -2.60 16.18
N ASN A 43 15.60 -2.46 16.81
CA ASN A 43 16.20 -1.18 17.20
C ASN A 43 16.36 -0.28 15.95
N ARG A 44 15.26 0.36 15.54
CA ARG A 44 15.20 1.25 14.37
C ARG A 44 15.70 2.67 14.67
N GLU A 45 16.19 2.94 15.88
CA GLU A 45 16.93 4.17 16.19
C GLU A 45 18.40 4.14 15.71
N THR A 46 18.95 2.96 15.37
CA THR A 46 20.38 2.82 15.00
C THR A 46 20.64 2.38 13.56
N GLU A 47 19.61 2.01 12.81
CA GLU A 47 19.73 1.67 11.40
C GLU A 47 19.05 2.74 10.56
N GLY A 48 19.73 3.20 9.51
CA GLY A 48 19.12 4.05 8.50
C GLY A 48 17.92 3.37 7.79
N PRO A 49 17.32 4.04 6.80
CA PRO A 49 15.91 3.94 6.42
C PRO A 49 15.47 2.69 5.62
N GLN A 50 16.08 1.51 5.78
CA GLN A 50 15.85 0.38 4.88
C GLN A 50 15.28 -0.86 5.60
N PHE A 51 13.98 -1.10 5.41
CA PHE A 51 13.38 -2.42 5.62
C PHE A 51 14.05 -3.41 4.68
N ASN A 52 14.52 -4.54 5.22
CA ASN A 52 15.20 -5.58 4.45
C ASN A 52 14.53 -6.93 4.74
N MET A 53 14.00 -7.56 3.70
CA MET A 53 13.29 -8.84 3.81
C MET A 53 14.17 -9.99 4.32
N GLU A 54 15.47 -10.02 4.00
CA GLU A 54 16.38 -11.05 4.51
C GLU A 54 16.57 -10.93 6.03
N SER A 55 16.80 -9.71 6.52
CA SER A 55 16.88 -9.44 7.96
C SER A 55 15.60 -9.84 8.68
N TYR A 56 14.44 -9.55 8.09
CA TYR A 56 13.13 -9.95 8.63
C TYR A 56 12.97 -11.48 8.71
N LEU A 57 13.29 -12.21 7.64
CA LEU A 57 13.17 -13.67 7.60
C LEU A 57 14.17 -14.38 8.54
N GLN A 58 15.33 -13.78 8.79
CA GLN A 58 16.35 -14.30 9.70
C GLN A 58 16.02 -14.03 11.18
N GLN A 59 15.35 -12.93 11.48
CA GLN A 59 14.80 -12.68 12.81
C GLN A 59 13.68 -13.71 13.05
N LYS A 60 13.87 -14.53 14.09
CA LYS A 60 12.96 -15.64 14.46
C LYS A 60 11.51 -15.20 14.30
N GLN A 61 10.79 -15.73 13.29
CA GLN A 61 9.35 -15.55 13.14
C GLN A 61 8.72 -15.88 14.49
N LYS A 62 8.19 -14.88 15.18
CA LYS A 62 7.34 -15.17 16.31
C LYS A 62 6.10 -15.85 15.75
N THR A 63 5.69 -16.92 16.40
CA THR A 63 4.42 -17.56 16.10
C THR A 63 3.34 -16.50 16.31
N LEU A 64 2.53 -16.22 15.27
CA LEU A 64 1.42 -15.28 15.35
C LEU A 64 0.59 -15.65 16.59
N ASP A 65 0.50 -14.75 17.56
CA ASP A 65 -0.25 -15.03 18.79
C ASP A 65 -1.72 -15.25 18.44
N ALA A 66 -2.34 -16.24 19.08
CA ALA A 66 -3.73 -16.62 18.80
C ALA A 66 -4.76 -15.59 19.33
N GLU A 67 -4.32 -14.63 20.16
CA GLU A 67 -5.17 -13.60 20.75
C GLU A 67 -4.75 -12.22 20.27
N ALA A 68 -5.74 -11.37 19.94
CA ALA A 68 -5.50 -10.01 19.51
C ALA A 68 -4.76 -9.23 20.61
N THR A 69 -3.61 -8.66 20.27
CA THR A 69 -2.84 -7.83 21.20
C THR A 69 -3.47 -6.45 21.27
N PRO A 70 -3.96 -5.99 22.44
CA PRO A 70 -4.45 -4.64 22.59
C PRO A 70 -3.33 -3.64 22.35
N PHE A 71 -3.56 -2.69 21.46
CA PHE A 71 -2.64 -1.60 21.16
C PHE A 71 -3.33 -0.28 21.47
N LYS A 72 -2.81 0.45 22.46
CA LYS A 72 -3.41 1.67 22.94
C LYS A 72 -2.96 2.85 22.07
N VAL A 73 -3.93 3.62 21.60
CA VAL A 73 -3.72 4.85 20.83
C VAL A 73 -4.40 6.01 21.54
N LEU A 74 -3.66 7.11 21.73
CA LEU A 74 -4.19 8.35 22.28
C LEU A 74 -4.77 9.19 21.14
N VAL A 75 -6.05 9.55 21.26
CA VAL A 75 -6.72 10.44 20.29
C VAL A 75 -7.09 11.74 21.00
N LEU A 76 -6.55 12.85 20.52
CA LEU A 76 -6.77 14.18 21.08
C LEU A 76 -7.53 15.05 20.08
N LEU A 77 -8.60 15.70 20.55
CA LEU A 77 -9.41 16.59 19.73
C LEU A 77 -9.02 18.05 20.02
N VAL A 78 -8.49 18.78 19.05
CA VAL A 78 -8.03 20.16 19.24
C VAL A 78 -9.04 21.17 18.71
N ASN A 79 -9.28 22.25 19.44
CA ASN A 79 -10.22 23.31 19.10
C ASN A 79 -9.56 24.69 19.12
N PHE A 80 -10.15 25.64 18.39
CA PHE A 80 -9.61 26.99 18.25
C PHE A 80 -10.71 28.05 18.29
N THR A 81 -10.37 29.25 18.74
CA THR A 81 -11.33 30.36 18.86
C THR A 81 -11.79 30.91 17.50
N ASP A 82 -10.94 30.85 16.48
CA ASP A 82 -11.20 31.31 15.11
C ASP A 82 -11.73 30.19 14.19
N LYS A 83 -11.58 28.93 14.59
CA LYS A 83 -12.14 27.75 13.90
C LYS A 83 -12.73 26.76 14.91
N PRO A 84 -13.96 27.01 15.41
CA PRO A 84 -14.59 26.13 16.37
C PRO A 84 -14.94 24.77 15.75
N ALA A 85 -14.73 23.70 16.52
CA ALA A 85 -15.22 22.36 16.21
C ALA A 85 -16.76 22.31 16.18
N GLN A 86 -17.28 21.43 15.33
CA GLN A 86 -18.69 21.27 14.98
C GLN A 86 -19.22 19.83 15.20
N VAL A 87 -18.35 18.85 15.38
CA VAL A 87 -18.67 17.43 15.56
C VAL A 87 -18.53 17.05 17.04
N ASN A 88 -19.49 16.27 17.54
CA ASN A 88 -19.43 15.80 18.92
C ASN A 88 -18.29 14.79 19.10
N PRO A 89 -17.46 14.89 20.17
CA PRO A 89 -16.40 13.93 20.46
C PRO A 89 -16.77 12.45 20.37
N THR A 90 -17.99 12.05 20.75
CA THR A 90 -18.46 10.65 20.65
C THR A 90 -18.48 10.11 19.21
N ALA A 91 -18.53 10.97 18.20
CA ALA A 91 -18.38 10.55 16.81
C ALA A 91 -17.00 9.91 16.58
N PHE A 92 -15.93 10.42 17.20
CA PHE A 92 -14.57 9.91 17.06
C PHE A 92 -14.34 8.63 17.87
N ASP A 93 -15.03 8.46 19.00
CA ASP A 93 -15.09 7.16 19.68
C ASP A 93 -15.60 6.08 18.72
N SER A 94 -16.66 6.41 17.97
CA SER A 94 -17.29 5.47 17.03
C SER A 94 -16.45 5.25 15.77
N LEU A 95 -15.87 6.33 15.21
CA LEU A 95 -15.04 6.29 14.02
C LEU A 95 -13.79 5.42 14.23
N ILE A 96 -13.16 5.52 15.40
CA ILE A 96 -11.85 4.92 15.65
C ILE A 96 -11.98 3.59 16.41
N PHE A 97 -12.78 3.52 17.48
CA PHE A 97 -12.74 2.42 18.46
C PHE A 97 -13.94 1.49 18.47
N ASN A 98 -14.99 1.74 17.67
CA ASN A 98 -16.12 0.83 17.57
C ASN A 98 -15.66 -0.55 17.05
N ASP A 99 -16.26 -1.63 17.53
CA ASP A 99 -15.88 -3.01 17.22
C ASP A 99 -16.96 -3.79 16.45
N THR A 100 -18.10 -3.14 16.15
CA THR A 100 -19.28 -3.78 15.51
C THR A 100 -19.67 -3.16 14.17
N VAL A 101 -19.25 -1.91 13.91
CA VAL A 101 -19.44 -1.23 12.62
C VAL A 101 -18.09 -0.82 12.05
N SER A 102 -18.05 -0.49 10.76
CA SER A 102 -16.83 -0.02 10.11
C SER A 102 -16.20 1.13 10.90
N SER A 103 -14.96 0.91 11.32
CA SER A 103 -14.15 1.79 12.15
C SER A 103 -12.68 1.53 11.85
N VAL A 104 -11.79 2.40 12.31
CA VAL A 104 -10.34 2.17 12.23
C VAL A 104 -9.96 0.84 12.91
N ARG A 105 -10.49 0.58 14.11
CA ARG A 105 -10.26 -0.66 14.86
C ARG A 105 -10.69 -1.91 14.09
N VAL A 106 -11.87 -1.89 13.44
CA VAL A 106 -12.35 -3.02 12.64
C VAL A 106 -11.46 -3.24 11.41
N PHE A 107 -11.07 -2.16 10.73
CA PHE A 107 -10.16 -2.23 9.58
C PHE A 107 -8.80 -2.86 9.93
N TYR A 108 -8.17 -2.41 11.03
CA TYR A 108 -6.89 -2.96 11.47
C TYR A 108 -6.99 -4.38 12.00
N ARG A 109 -8.09 -4.75 12.67
CA ARG A 109 -8.37 -6.14 13.05
C ARG A 109 -8.47 -7.04 11.82
N GLU A 110 -9.19 -6.61 10.79
CA GLU A 110 -9.33 -7.37 9.53
C GLU A 110 -7.98 -7.53 8.83
N ASN A 111 -7.24 -6.44 8.62
CA ASN A 111 -5.94 -6.47 7.93
C ASN A 111 -4.84 -7.21 8.69
N SER A 112 -4.93 -7.26 10.01
CA SER A 112 -3.99 -8.00 10.87
C SER A 112 -4.42 -9.44 11.14
N TYR A 113 -5.52 -9.91 10.56
CA TYR A 113 -6.07 -11.24 10.82
C TYR A 113 -6.33 -11.48 12.31
N GLN A 114 -6.94 -10.49 12.97
CA GLN A 114 -7.28 -10.46 14.38
C GLN A 114 -6.07 -10.39 15.33
N GLN A 115 -4.88 -10.05 14.85
CA GLN A 115 -3.68 -9.95 15.69
C GLN A 115 -3.56 -8.59 16.40
N LEU A 116 -4.07 -7.52 15.80
CA LEU A 116 -4.03 -6.17 16.35
C LEU A 116 -5.42 -5.74 16.80
N ASP A 117 -5.52 -5.31 18.06
CA ASP A 117 -6.74 -4.70 18.60
C ASP A 117 -6.51 -3.26 19.08
N MET A 118 -6.90 -2.28 18.26
CA MET A 118 -6.75 -0.88 18.64
C MET A 118 -7.75 -0.47 19.74
N VAL A 119 -7.22 0.00 20.86
CA VAL A 119 -7.98 0.43 22.04
C VAL A 119 -7.46 1.78 22.55
N THR A 120 -8.12 2.34 23.56
CA THR A 120 -7.60 3.52 24.27
C THR A 120 -7.99 3.50 25.74
N VAL A 121 -7.22 4.19 26.56
CA VAL A 121 -7.55 4.44 27.97
C VAL A 121 -8.39 5.72 28.10
N ASN A 122 -8.12 6.72 27.26
CA ASN A 122 -8.75 8.02 27.28
C ASN A 122 -9.57 8.23 26.00
N TYR A 123 -10.86 7.89 26.06
CA TYR A 123 -11.76 8.11 24.93
C TYR A 123 -11.87 9.61 24.57
N PRO A 124 -11.91 9.96 23.27
CA PRO A 124 -12.16 11.33 22.80
C PRO A 124 -13.34 12.00 23.50
N SER A 125 -14.45 11.29 23.73
CA SER A 125 -15.62 11.84 24.44
C SER A 125 -15.41 12.14 25.92
N SER A 126 -14.44 11.49 26.55
CA SER A 126 -14.11 11.72 27.96
C SER A 126 -13.16 12.90 28.13
N VAL A 127 -12.23 13.10 27.18
CA VAL A 127 -11.30 14.24 27.16
C VAL A 127 -11.98 15.51 26.65
N GLY A 128 -12.78 15.37 25.59
CA GLY A 128 -13.45 16.49 24.91
C GLY A 128 -12.52 17.29 24.00
N TRP A 129 -13.08 18.37 23.44
CA TRP A 129 -12.34 19.32 22.60
C TRP A 129 -11.47 20.26 23.45
N LEU A 130 -10.18 20.31 23.13
CA LEU A 130 -9.15 21.05 23.85
C LEU A 130 -8.86 22.36 23.14
N THR A 131 -9.25 23.49 23.73
CA THR A 131 -9.09 24.81 23.09
C THR A 131 -7.71 25.39 23.37
N LEU A 132 -6.83 25.39 22.37
CA LEU A 132 -5.50 25.99 22.49
C LEU A 132 -5.56 27.52 22.54
N ASN A 133 -4.51 28.14 23.09
CA ASN A 133 -4.42 29.59 23.26
C ASN A 133 -4.19 30.33 21.93
N GLN A 134 -3.45 29.72 21.01
CA GLN A 134 -3.24 30.29 19.67
C GLN A 134 -4.38 29.91 18.73
N THR A 135 -4.51 30.65 17.64
CA THR A 135 -5.56 30.43 16.63
C THR A 135 -5.22 29.28 15.68
N TYR A 136 -6.23 28.71 15.03
CA TYR A 136 -6.03 27.75 13.94
C TYR A 136 -5.15 28.36 12.85
N ALA A 137 -5.46 29.60 12.43
CA ALA A 137 -4.67 30.30 11.43
C ALA A 137 -3.18 30.47 11.80
N TYR A 138 -2.85 30.57 13.10
CA TYR A 138 -1.45 30.64 13.57
C TYR A 138 -0.70 29.34 13.29
N TYR A 139 -1.32 28.19 13.54
CA TYR A 139 -0.68 26.88 13.33
C TYR A 139 -0.71 26.44 11.86
N VAL A 140 -1.71 26.85 11.08
CA VAL A 140 -1.79 26.49 9.65
C VAL A 140 -0.82 27.30 8.80
N ASP A 141 -0.61 28.56 9.17
CA ASP A 141 0.34 29.49 8.54
C ASP A 141 0.17 29.65 7.02
N SER A 142 -1.06 29.43 6.51
CA SER A 142 -1.34 29.36 5.07
C SER A 142 -0.38 28.45 4.30
N ALA A 143 0.14 27.42 4.98
CA ALA A 143 1.14 26.49 4.51
C ALA A 143 0.77 25.06 4.93
N TYR A 144 -0.53 24.75 4.95
CA TYR A 144 -1.04 23.42 5.28
C TYR A 144 -0.75 22.93 6.70
N GLY A 145 -0.32 23.82 7.60
CA GLY A 145 0.22 23.42 8.91
C GLY A 145 1.68 23.00 8.88
N LEU A 146 2.34 23.12 7.74
CA LEU A 146 3.74 22.73 7.50
C LEU A 146 4.66 23.96 7.35
N GLY A 147 4.22 25.09 7.89
CA GLY A 147 5.00 26.32 7.94
C GLY A 147 6.26 26.21 8.80
N GLY A 148 6.96 27.34 8.94
CA GLY A 148 8.15 27.40 9.78
C GLY A 148 7.79 27.30 11.26
N TYR A 149 8.51 26.48 12.03
CA TYR A 149 8.36 26.47 13.48
C TYR A 149 8.59 27.88 14.07
N PRO A 150 7.75 28.39 14.99
CA PRO A 150 6.68 27.69 15.72
C PRO A 150 5.27 27.81 15.10
N GLN A 151 5.12 28.28 13.87
CA GLN A 151 3.82 28.43 13.19
C GLN A 151 3.50 27.19 12.34
N ASN A 152 3.38 26.05 13.01
CA ASN A 152 3.15 24.76 12.36
C ASN A 152 2.49 23.74 13.31
N THR A 153 2.16 22.56 12.78
CA THR A 153 1.53 21.47 13.53
C THR A 153 2.46 20.82 14.56
N GLN A 154 3.78 20.96 14.43
CA GLN A 154 4.71 20.53 15.48
C GLN A 154 4.46 21.34 16.75
N LYS A 155 4.41 22.67 16.65
CA LYS A 155 4.12 23.52 17.80
C LYS A 155 2.72 23.29 18.37
N LEU A 156 1.72 23.09 17.49
CA LEU A 156 0.37 22.70 17.89
C LEU A 156 0.41 21.46 18.79
N THR A 157 1.13 20.43 18.36
CA THR A 157 1.27 19.17 19.08
C THR A 157 1.96 19.37 20.43
N GLU A 158 3.04 20.16 20.48
CA GLU A 158 3.69 20.48 21.76
C GLU A 158 2.76 21.19 22.74
N ASP A 159 2.00 22.19 22.27
CA ASP A 159 1.06 22.94 23.10
C ASP A 159 -0.10 22.05 23.59
N LEU A 160 -0.54 21.11 22.75
CA LEU A 160 -1.58 20.14 23.09
C LEU A 160 -1.09 19.12 24.12
N VAL A 161 0.11 18.57 23.94
CA VAL A 161 0.75 17.66 24.90
C VAL A 161 0.92 18.35 26.25
N ASP A 162 1.44 19.58 26.28
CA ASP A 162 1.61 20.33 27.53
C ASP A 162 0.27 20.64 28.22
N MET A 163 -0.80 20.82 27.46
CA MET A 163 -2.15 21.06 28.00
C MET A 163 -2.75 19.82 28.66
N VAL A 164 -2.53 18.63 28.09
CA VAL A 164 -3.16 17.38 28.55
C VAL A 164 -2.32 16.60 29.56
N ASP A 165 -1.05 16.95 29.73
CA ASP A 165 -0.14 16.36 30.72
C ASP A 165 -0.74 16.19 32.13
N PRO A 166 -1.50 17.15 32.69
CA PRO A 166 -2.08 16.96 34.03
C PRO A 166 -3.22 15.92 34.09
N ILE A 167 -3.74 15.45 32.95
CA ILE A 167 -4.94 14.59 32.86
C ILE A 167 -4.73 13.29 32.05
N ILE A 168 -3.62 13.16 31.32
CA ILE A 168 -3.23 11.99 30.56
C ILE A 168 -1.93 11.45 31.15
N ASP A 169 -1.92 10.16 31.50
CA ASP A 169 -0.70 9.42 31.83
C ASP A 169 -0.15 8.84 30.52
N PHE A 170 0.89 9.47 29.97
CA PHE A 170 1.48 9.08 28.70
C PHE A 170 2.16 7.71 28.74
N SER A 171 2.60 7.25 29.92
CA SER A 171 3.19 5.92 30.07
C SER A 171 2.22 4.78 29.75
N GLN A 172 0.91 5.06 29.76
CA GLN A 172 -0.10 4.09 29.34
C GLN A 172 -0.04 3.75 27.85
N TYR A 173 0.58 4.62 27.04
CA TYR A 173 0.62 4.54 25.58
C TYR A 173 1.99 4.11 25.04
N ASP A 174 2.90 3.69 25.92
CA ASP A 174 4.11 2.93 25.60
C ASP A 174 3.74 1.43 25.67
N ASN A 175 3.37 0.86 24.53
CA ASN A 175 2.80 -0.48 24.41
C ASN A 175 3.87 -1.58 24.43
N ASP A 176 5.10 -1.27 24.03
CA ASP A 176 6.23 -2.20 23.95
C ASP A 176 7.24 -2.03 25.11
N GLY A 177 7.13 -0.94 25.88
CA GLY A 177 8.00 -0.61 27.01
C GLY A 177 9.35 -0.03 26.59
N ASN A 178 9.47 0.48 25.36
CA ASN A 178 10.71 1.03 24.82
C ASN A 178 11.02 2.46 25.34
N GLY A 179 10.10 3.06 26.11
CA GLY A 179 10.25 4.41 26.63
C GLY A 179 9.71 5.51 25.70
N PHE A 180 8.88 5.17 24.71
CA PHE A 180 8.22 6.09 23.79
C PHE A 180 6.71 5.90 23.77
N VAL A 181 5.97 6.99 23.58
CA VAL A 181 4.54 6.92 23.29
C VAL A 181 4.35 6.48 21.86
N ASP A 182 3.55 5.43 21.65
CA ASP A 182 3.46 4.86 20.32
C ASP A 182 2.44 5.56 19.42
N GLY A 183 1.22 5.77 19.89
CA GLY A 183 0.14 6.29 19.05
C GLY A 183 -0.41 7.61 19.56
N ILE A 184 -0.09 8.73 18.92
CA ILE A 184 -0.84 10.00 19.07
C ILE A 184 -1.52 10.36 17.76
N VAL A 185 -2.84 10.48 17.82
CA VAL A 185 -3.72 10.89 16.71
C VAL A 185 -4.40 12.19 17.12
N ILE A 186 -4.27 13.24 16.32
CA ILE A 186 -4.81 14.56 16.59
C ILE A 186 -5.91 14.86 15.58
N VAL A 187 -7.10 15.21 16.06
CA VAL A 187 -8.18 15.66 15.19
C VAL A 187 -8.27 17.19 15.25
N HIS A 188 -8.09 17.85 14.11
CA HIS A 188 -8.24 19.30 13.99
C HIS A 188 -9.62 19.69 13.43
N PRO A 189 -10.15 20.88 13.75
CA PRO A 189 -11.49 21.26 13.32
C PRO A 189 -11.51 21.63 11.83
N GLY A 190 -12.65 21.39 11.20
CA GLY A 190 -12.88 21.62 9.78
C GLY A 190 -12.35 20.53 8.85
N ARG A 191 -12.15 20.92 7.59
CA ARG A 191 -11.76 20.05 6.48
C ARG A 191 -10.25 19.85 6.43
N GLY A 192 -9.84 18.70 5.92
CA GLY A 192 -8.45 18.42 5.56
C GLY A 192 -8.11 19.02 4.20
N ALA A 193 -6.88 19.51 4.05
CA ALA A 193 -6.42 20.09 2.81
C ALA A 193 -6.29 19.06 1.67
N GLU A 194 -6.14 17.78 1.99
CA GLU A 194 -6.20 16.67 1.02
C GLU A 194 -7.54 16.58 0.29
N PHE A 195 -8.61 17.11 0.90
CA PHE A 195 -9.93 17.22 0.28
C PHE A 195 -10.20 18.62 -0.27
N SER A 196 -9.85 19.67 0.49
CA SER A 196 -10.20 21.05 0.12
C SER A 196 -9.23 21.70 -0.87
N GLY A 197 -7.99 21.23 -0.94
CA GLY A 197 -6.86 21.84 -1.66
C GLY A 197 -6.41 23.18 -1.07
N ASN A 198 -7.00 23.65 0.02
CA ASN A 198 -6.79 25.00 0.56
C ASN A 198 -5.58 25.03 1.51
N THR A 199 -4.62 25.91 1.24
CA THR A 199 -3.43 26.12 2.08
C THR A 199 -3.76 26.61 3.49
N SER A 200 -4.97 27.11 3.71
CA SER A 200 -5.50 27.54 5.01
C SER A 200 -6.25 26.43 5.77
N ASP A 201 -6.24 25.20 5.28
CA ASP A 201 -6.60 23.99 6.02
C ASP A 201 -5.33 23.19 6.32
N ILE A 202 -5.31 22.42 7.41
CA ILE A 202 -4.23 21.47 7.71
C ILE A 202 -4.34 20.30 6.75
N TRP A 203 -3.22 19.89 6.16
CA TRP A 203 -3.13 18.65 5.39
C TRP A 203 -2.89 17.49 6.34
N SER A 204 -3.59 16.36 6.17
CA SER A 204 -3.35 15.18 7.02
C SER A 204 -1.90 14.69 6.90
N HIS A 205 -1.22 14.41 8.01
CA HIS A 205 0.15 13.89 7.97
C HIS A 205 0.58 13.25 9.29
N LYS A 206 1.62 12.42 9.21
CA LYS A 206 2.50 12.05 10.32
C LYS A 206 3.73 12.95 10.36
N TRP A 207 4.09 13.44 11.55
CA TRP A 207 5.36 14.15 11.76
C TRP A 207 5.91 13.92 13.16
N GLY A 208 7.03 14.57 13.47
CA GLY A 208 7.75 14.46 14.73
C GLY A 208 7.91 15.83 15.38
N ILE A 209 7.84 15.89 16.70
CA ILE A 209 8.22 17.05 17.52
C ILE A 209 9.58 16.82 18.17
N SER A 210 10.20 17.85 18.76
CA SER A 210 11.34 17.60 19.65
C SER A 210 10.90 16.69 20.80
N TYR A 211 11.72 15.70 21.17
CA TYR A 211 11.40 14.75 22.24
C TYR A 211 10.90 15.46 23.49
N ARG A 212 9.68 15.12 23.93
CA ARG A 212 9.09 15.62 25.19
C ARG A 212 8.90 14.48 26.16
N LEU A 213 9.72 14.47 27.22
CA LEU A 213 9.59 13.50 28.30
C LEU A 213 8.39 13.85 29.19
N ARG A 214 7.41 12.95 29.31
CA ARG A 214 6.28 12.99 30.24
C ARG A 214 6.06 11.60 30.83
N ASP A 215 5.72 11.51 32.11
CA ASP A 215 5.44 10.24 32.79
C ASP A 215 6.51 9.14 32.61
N GLY A 216 7.76 9.52 32.36
CA GLY A 216 8.88 8.59 32.14
C GLY A 216 9.03 8.07 30.71
N VAL A 217 8.20 8.52 29.77
CA VAL A 217 8.24 8.15 28.34
C VAL A 217 8.39 9.40 27.45
N ASN A 218 9.01 9.22 26.28
CA ASN A 218 9.21 10.29 25.31
C ASN A 218 8.06 10.35 24.32
N ILE A 219 7.58 11.57 24.06
CA ILE A 219 6.64 11.86 22.99
C ILE A 219 7.43 12.47 21.84
N HIS A 220 7.28 11.90 20.65
CA HIS A 220 7.96 12.36 19.44
C HIS A 220 7.02 12.39 18.25
N THR A 221 6.39 11.27 17.92
CA THR A 221 5.56 11.14 16.72
C THR A 221 4.10 11.46 17.00
N TYR A 222 3.45 12.04 16.00
CA TYR A 222 2.01 12.22 15.97
C TYR A 222 1.50 12.11 14.54
N SER A 223 0.22 11.82 14.40
CA SER A 223 -0.53 12.03 13.16
C SER A 223 -1.65 13.04 13.40
N ILE A 224 -2.04 13.78 12.37
CA ILE A 224 -3.10 14.79 12.46
C ILE A 224 -4.07 14.64 11.28
N GLN A 225 -5.38 14.68 11.55
CA GLN A 225 -6.46 14.42 10.58
C GLN A 225 -7.64 15.38 10.79
N PRO A 226 -8.51 15.55 9.79
CA PRO A 226 -9.63 16.48 9.88
C PRO A 226 -10.84 15.93 10.62
N GLU A 227 -11.68 16.87 11.04
CA GLU A 227 -12.95 16.63 11.69
C GLU A 227 -14.05 16.13 10.72
N TYR A 228 -14.04 16.60 9.47
CA TYR A 228 -15.03 16.24 8.44
C TYR A 228 -14.53 16.53 7.01
N TRP A 229 -15.17 15.95 5.99
CA TRP A 229 -14.87 16.22 4.58
C TRP A 229 -15.56 17.47 4.06
N ASN A 230 -16.88 17.41 3.86
CA ASN A 230 -17.63 18.52 3.30
C ASN A 230 -18.54 19.15 4.35
N SER A 231 -19.16 18.36 5.22
CA SER A 231 -20.07 18.83 6.27
C SER A 231 -19.86 18.06 7.57
N PRO A 232 -20.04 18.69 8.74
CA PRO A 232 -19.87 18.02 10.03
C PRO A 232 -20.57 16.66 10.09
N GLY A 233 -19.80 15.61 10.41
CA GLY A 233 -20.29 14.24 10.53
C GLY A 233 -20.19 13.36 9.27
N ASP A 234 -19.60 13.86 8.18
CA ASP A 234 -19.37 13.06 6.95
C ASP A 234 -17.95 12.47 6.83
N ILE A 235 -17.14 12.54 7.90
CA ILE A 235 -15.80 11.95 7.93
C ILE A 235 -15.87 10.42 7.76
N THR A 236 -14.87 9.87 7.10
CA THR A 236 -14.72 8.43 6.85
C THR A 236 -13.39 7.93 7.42
N ILE A 237 -13.20 6.62 7.44
CA ILE A 237 -12.04 6.00 8.11
C ILE A 237 -10.77 6.00 7.27
N GLY A 238 -10.85 6.18 5.95
CA GLY A 238 -9.73 5.96 5.03
C GLY A 238 -8.47 6.75 5.35
N VAL A 239 -8.59 8.07 5.55
CA VAL A 239 -7.47 8.94 5.95
C VAL A 239 -6.95 8.58 7.34
N TYR A 240 -7.83 8.28 8.28
CA TYR A 240 -7.40 7.85 9.61
C TYR A 240 -6.60 6.55 9.56
N CYS A 241 -7.06 5.57 8.76
CA CYS A 241 -6.34 4.31 8.59
C CYS A 241 -4.97 4.51 7.94
N HIS A 242 -4.89 5.34 6.89
CA HIS A 242 -3.65 5.66 6.17
C HIS A 242 -2.60 6.31 7.09
N GLU A 243 -2.98 7.38 7.79
CA GLU A 243 -2.05 8.11 8.66
C GLU A 243 -1.58 7.31 9.87
N ILE A 244 -2.45 6.45 10.40
CA ILE A 244 -2.07 5.51 11.46
C ILE A 244 -1.12 4.43 10.91
N GLY A 245 -1.16 4.14 9.61
CA GLY A 245 -0.18 3.28 8.94
C GLY A 245 1.24 3.86 9.02
N HIS A 246 1.37 5.18 8.88
CA HIS A 246 2.64 5.88 9.09
C HIS A 246 3.11 5.86 10.53
N LEU A 247 2.19 5.92 11.50
CA LEU A 247 2.55 5.70 12.90
C LEU A 247 3.19 4.32 13.05
N PHE A 248 2.65 3.26 12.44
CA PHE A 248 3.26 1.93 12.43
C PHE A 248 4.52 1.78 11.53
N GLY A 249 5.02 2.88 10.95
CA GLY A 249 6.27 2.89 10.20
C GLY A 249 6.16 2.38 8.76
N LEU A 250 4.97 2.42 8.17
CA LEU A 250 4.80 2.26 6.72
C LEU A 250 5.05 3.60 6.00
N PRO A 251 5.74 3.57 4.85
CA PRO A 251 5.89 4.74 3.99
C PRO A 251 4.67 4.90 3.09
N ASP A 252 4.59 6.04 2.41
CA ASP A 252 3.73 6.20 1.26
C ASP A 252 4.17 5.32 0.09
N LEU A 253 3.21 4.70 -0.58
CA LEU A 253 3.40 3.86 -1.76
C LEU A 253 2.76 4.42 -3.03
N TYR A 254 2.07 5.56 -2.96
CA TYR A 254 1.84 6.39 -4.14
C TYR A 254 3.11 7.21 -4.45
N ASP A 255 3.21 7.74 -5.67
CA ASP A 255 4.32 8.64 -6.00
C ASP A 255 4.08 10.04 -5.40
N THR A 256 5.02 10.45 -4.55
CA THR A 256 4.98 11.72 -3.81
C THR A 256 5.37 12.94 -4.65
N ASP A 257 6.00 12.76 -5.83
CA ASP A 257 6.36 13.86 -6.73
C ASP A 257 5.33 14.13 -7.84
N ASN A 258 4.26 13.33 -7.88
CA ASN A 258 3.12 13.41 -8.81
C ASN A 258 3.50 13.17 -10.28
N SER A 259 4.53 12.39 -10.55
CA SER A 259 4.85 11.86 -11.88
C SER A 259 4.18 10.51 -12.17
N ALA A 260 3.65 9.82 -11.16
CA ALA A 260 2.93 8.56 -11.26
C ALA A 260 1.86 8.35 -10.17
N GLN A 261 1.23 7.19 -10.17
CA GLN A 261 0.21 6.79 -9.20
C GLN A 261 0.74 5.84 -8.11
N GLY A 262 2.02 5.45 -8.20
CA GLY A 262 2.64 4.40 -7.38
C GLY A 262 1.83 3.11 -7.46
N VAL A 263 1.42 2.51 -6.34
CA VAL A 263 0.59 1.28 -6.36
C VAL A 263 -0.93 1.53 -6.48
N GLY A 264 -1.36 2.77 -6.77
CA GLY A 264 -2.74 3.08 -7.11
C GLY A 264 -3.76 2.70 -6.03
N LYS A 265 -4.93 2.19 -6.44
CA LYS A 265 -6.02 1.77 -5.53
C LYS A 265 -5.76 0.45 -4.82
N TRP A 266 -4.66 -0.23 -5.12
CA TRP A 266 -4.39 -1.59 -4.65
C TRP A 266 -3.87 -1.66 -3.21
N SER A 267 -3.40 -0.54 -2.65
CA SER A 267 -2.94 -0.44 -1.26
C SER A 267 -3.55 0.75 -0.51
N LEU A 268 -3.82 0.56 0.78
CA LEU A 268 -4.12 1.65 1.73
C LEU A 268 -3.04 2.73 1.73
N MET A 269 -1.77 2.36 1.63
CA MET A 269 -0.64 3.30 1.62
C MET A 269 -0.50 4.06 0.29
N ALA A 270 -1.46 3.89 -0.62
CA ALA A 270 -1.54 4.57 -1.90
C ALA A 270 -2.91 5.28 -2.05
N LYS A 271 -3.59 5.15 -3.20
CA LYS A 271 -4.94 5.69 -3.42
C LYS A 271 -6.05 4.83 -2.81
N GLY A 272 -5.72 3.64 -2.31
CA GLY A 272 -6.70 2.73 -1.70
C GLY A 272 -7.36 3.33 -0.46
N SER A 273 -6.72 4.27 0.22
CA SER A 273 -7.28 5.05 1.32
C SER A 273 -8.52 5.85 0.96
N TRP A 274 -8.76 6.16 -0.32
CA TRP A 274 -9.99 6.79 -0.82
C TRP A 274 -11.07 5.79 -1.27
N GLY A 275 -10.88 4.49 -1.02
CA GLY A 275 -11.78 3.42 -1.43
C GLY A 275 -13.25 3.63 -1.01
N GLY A 276 -14.17 3.12 -1.83
CA GLY A 276 -15.59 3.38 -1.71
C GLY A 276 -15.95 4.83 -2.03
N THR A 277 -16.80 5.43 -1.19
CA THR A 277 -17.17 6.84 -1.27
C THR A 277 -16.34 7.61 -0.26
N LEU A 278 -15.34 8.35 -0.76
CA LEU A 278 -14.45 9.18 0.06
C LEU A 278 -13.73 8.41 1.17
N GLY A 279 -13.33 7.15 0.98
CA GLY A 279 -12.60 6.38 2.00
C GLY A 279 -13.49 5.73 3.07
N ASN A 280 -14.77 5.52 2.81
CA ASN A 280 -15.63 4.75 3.73
C ASN A 280 -15.37 3.23 3.67
N SER A 281 -14.71 2.77 2.61
CA SER A 281 -14.30 1.38 2.40
C SER A 281 -12.88 1.39 1.79
N PRO A 282 -11.86 1.80 2.57
CA PRO A 282 -10.50 1.88 2.06
C PRO A 282 -9.98 0.48 1.72
N SER A 283 -9.13 0.36 0.70
CA SER A 283 -8.52 -0.92 0.32
C SER A 283 -7.67 -1.49 1.46
N HIS A 284 -7.49 -2.82 1.48
CA HIS A 284 -6.50 -3.47 2.34
C HIS A 284 -5.09 -2.95 2.07
N PHE A 285 -4.22 -3.12 3.07
CA PHE A 285 -2.78 -3.06 2.84
C PHE A 285 -2.37 -4.09 1.78
N ASP A 286 -1.42 -3.71 0.93
CA ASP A 286 -0.74 -4.65 0.03
C ASP A 286 0.07 -5.70 0.80
N ALA A 287 0.45 -6.77 0.11
CA ALA A 287 1.24 -7.86 0.67
C ALA A 287 2.54 -7.38 1.35
N TRP A 288 3.25 -6.42 0.77
CA TRP A 288 4.52 -5.93 1.32
C TRP A 288 4.27 -5.18 2.63
N SER A 289 3.28 -4.28 2.66
CA SER A 289 2.89 -3.53 3.86
C SER A 289 2.47 -4.48 5.00
N LYS A 290 1.68 -5.51 4.70
CA LYS A 290 1.27 -6.52 5.70
C LYS A 290 2.44 -7.32 6.27
N ILE A 291 3.44 -7.64 5.45
CA ILE A 291 4.66 -8.33 5.92
C ILE A 291 5.49 -7.38 6.78
N ARG A 292 5.66 -6.12 6.36
CA ARG A 292 6.42 -5.10 7.10
C ARG A 292 5.80 -4.78 8.46
N LEU A 293 4.48 -4.83 8.57
CA LEU A 293 3.74 -4.74 9.82
C LEU A 293 3.72 -6.04 10.64
N GLY A 294 4.32 -7.13 10.16
CA GLY A 294 4.30 -8.44 10.83
C GLY A 294 2.94 -9.13 10.84
N PHE A 295 1.93 -8.61 10.16
CA PHE A 295 0.60 -9.24 10.05
C PHE A 295 0.64 -10.53 9.25
N VAL A 296 1.59 -10.62 8.31
CA VAL A 296 1.79 -11.78 7.45
C VAL A 296 3.24 -12.26 7.54
N SER A 297 3.39 -13.57 7.64
CA SER A 297 4.64 -14.29 7.43
C SER A 297 4.58 -14.95 6.06
N PRO A 298 5.38 -14.52 5.06
CA PRO A 298 5.27 -15.04 3.70
C PRO A 298 5.80 -16.48 3.63
N THR A 299 5.19 -17.29 2.77
CA THR A 299 5.69 -18.63 2.43
C THR A 299 6.72 -18.51 1.31
N ILE A 300 7.98 -18.84 1.61
CA ILE A 300 9.06 -18.82 0.62
C ILE A 300 8.91 -19.99 -0.35
N ILE A 301 8.88 -19.68 -1.64
CA ILE A 301 8.87 -20.68 -2.70
C ILE A 301 10.29 -21.21 -2.90
N ASN A 302 10.44 -22.54 -2.93
CA ASN A 302 11.69 -23.20 -3.26
C ASN A 302 11.41 -24.29 -4.30
N GLY A 303 11.98 -24.14 -5.48
CA GLY A 303 11.66 -25.01 -6.60
C GLY A 303 10.33 -24.66 -7.26
N THR A 304 9.82 -25.59 -8.05
CA THR A 304 8.49 -25.52 -8.66
C THR A 304 7.44 -26.20 -7.78
N GLN A 305 6.33 -25.51 -7.49
CA GLN A 305 5.24 -26.05 -6.68
C GLN A 305 3.87 -25.51 -7.10
N SER A 306 2.87 -26.40 -7.09
CA SER A 306 1.46 -26.01 -7.25
C SER A 306 0.89 -25.61 -5.89
N VAL A 307 0.26 -24.42 -5.84
CA VAL A 307 -0.24 -23.82 -4.60
C VAL A 307 -1.72 -23.45 -4.69
N GLN A 308 -2.35 -23.38 -3.53
CA GLN A 308 -3.66 -22.75 -3.34
C GLN A 308 -3.43 -21.36 -2.76
N ILE A 309 -4.10 -20.35 -3.31
CA ILE A 309 -3.94 -18.94 -2.96
C ILE A 309 -5.31 -18.42 -2.54
N PRO A 310 -5.73 -18.67 -1.29
CA PRO A 310 -6.95 -18.08 -0.74
C PRO A 310 -6.84 -16.56 -0.69
N ASN A 311 -7.99 -15.89 -0.69
CA ASN A 311 -8.08 -14.44 -0.76
C ASN A 311 -7.49 -13.75 0.48
N ALA A 312 -6.77 -12.65 0.26
CA ALA A 312 -5.99 -11.94 1.27
C ALA A 312 -6.88 -11.18 2.27
N GLU A 313 -8.16 -10.98 1.97
CA GLU A 313 -9.11 -10.32 2.88
C GLU A 313 -9.46 -11.21 4.08
N ASN A 314 -9.37 -12.53 3.93
CA ASN A 314 -9.75 -13.49 4.99
C ASN A 314 -8.59 -14.40 5.44
N THR A 315 -7.48 -14.41 4.70
CA THR A 315 -6.36 -15.31 4.98
C THR A 315 -5.02 -14.59 4.86
N SER A 316 -4.07 -14.94 5.73
CA SER A 316 -2.71 -14.37 5.77
C SER A 316 -1.76 -15.04 4.76
N THR A 317 -2.27 -15.51 3.62
CA THR A 317 -1.46 -16.27 2.66
C THR A 317 -0.82 -15.32 1.64
N VAL A 318 0.50 -15.20 1.72
CA VAL A 318 1.34 -14.53 0.72
C VAL A 318 2.50 -15.45 0.37
N PHE A 319 2.84 -15.56 -0.91
CA PHE A 319 4.01 -16.30 -1.36
C PHE A 319 5.13 -15.35 -1.77
N LEU A 320 6.36 -15.68 -1.41
CA LEU A 320 7.57 -14.92 -1.78
C LEU A 320 8.40 -15.74 -2.76
N LEU A 321 8.73 -15.15 -3.90
CA LEU A 321 9.59 -15.72 -4.92
C LEU A 321 10.87 -14.88 -5.02
N ARG A 322 12.00 -15.47 -4.61
CA ARG A 322 13.33 -14.90 -4.80
C ARG A 322 14.14 -15.83 -5.69
N SER A 323 14.88 -15.28 -6.64
CA SER A 323 15.63 -16.05 -7.63
C SER A 323 16.67 -16.95 -6.95
N ASN A 324 16.71 -18.23 -7.34
CA ASN A 324 17.81 -19.14 -7.01
C ASN A 324 18.97 -19.09 -8.01
N LEU A 325 18.79 -18.35 -9.12
CA LEU A 325 19.75 -18.29 -10.23
C LEU A 325 20.65 -17.05 -10.16
N THR A 326 20.26 -16.05 -9.37
CA THR A 326 20.94 -14.76 -9.28
C THR A 326 21.12 -14.36 -7.81
N ASN A 327 22.04 -13.42 -7.57
CA ASN A 327 22.17 -12.78 -6.26
C ASN A 327 21.36 -11.48 -6.19
N SER A 328 20.34 -11.30 -7.05
CA SER A 328 19.48 -10.12 -6.97
C SER A 328 18.78 -10.11 -5.62
N THR A 329 18.73 -8.93 -5.00
CA THR A 329 17.95 -8.69 -3.79
C THR A 329 16.48 -8.44 -4.09
N GLU A 330 16.13 -8.25 -5.37
CA GLU A 330 14.76 -8.13 -5.83
C GLU A 330 13.99 -9.44 -5.66
N TYR A 331 12.68 -9.33 -5.43
CA TYR A 331 11.81 -10.48 -5.25
C TYR A 331 10.36 -10.13 -5.59
N PHE A 332 9.56 -11.18 -5.78
CA PHE A 332 8.13 -11.03 -6.04
C PHE A 332 7.29 -11.53 -4.87
N LEU A 333 6.19 -10.84 -4.59
CA LEU A 333 5.14 -11.30 -3.67
C LEU A 333 3.86 -11.59 -4.44
N VAL A 334 3.22 -12.71 -4.12
CA VAL A 334 2.00 -13.14 -4.79
C VAL A 334 0.88 -13.26 -3.77
N GLU A 335 -0.23 -12.54 -4.02
CA GLU A 335 -1.45 -12.59 -3.21
C GLU A 335 -2.71 -12.62 -4.09
N ASN A 336 -3.80 -13.18 -3.57
CA ASN A 336 -5.11 -13.18 -4.24
C ASN A 336 -6.00 -12.10 -3.62
N ARG A 337 -6.43 -11.11 -4.40
CA ARG A 337 -7.30 -10.01 -3.97
C ARG A 337 -8.68 -10.13 -4.62
N GLN A 338 -9.72 -10.05 -3.81
CA GLN A 338 -11.11 -10.19 -4.23
C GLN A 338 -11.94 -8.99 -3.77
N LYS A 339 -12.96 -8.63 -4.55
CA LYS A 339 -13.83 -7.47 -4.27
C LYS A 339 -14.86 -7.77 -3.16
N VAL A 340 -14.37 -8.04 -1.96
CA VAL A 340 -15.14 -8.38 -0.76
C VAL A 340 -14.72 -7.50 0.40
N GLY A 341 -15.59 -7.33 1.39
CA GLY A 341 -15.29 -6.51 2.58
C GLY A 341 -14.87 -5.09 2.20
N TYR A 342 -13.75 -4.65 2.77
CA TYR A 342 -13.15 -3.35 2.49
C TYR A 342 -12.70 -3.17 1.02
N ASP A 343 -12.32 -4.25 0.35
CA ASP A 343 -11.82 -4.25 -1.03
C ASP A 343 -12.94 -4.24 -2.11
N THR A 344 -14.20 -4.06 -1.73
CA THR A 344 -15.34 -4.03 -2.68
C THR A 344 -15.19 -2.98 -3.79
N SER A 345 -14.44 -1.90 -3.55
CA SER A 345 -14.16 -0.86 -4.53
C SER A 345 -12.89 -1.05 -5.37
N LEU A 346 -12.16 -2.16 -5.20
CA LEU A 346 -10.96 -2.42 -6.01
C LEU A 346 -11.31 -2.41 -7.52
N PRO A 347 -10.39 -1.97 -8.39
CA PRO A 347 -10.65 -1.90 -9.82
C PRO A 347 -10.93 -3.27 -10.47
N GLY A 348 -10.22 -4.31 -10.02
CA GLY A 348 -10.34 -5.70 -10.46
C GLY A 348 -10.28 -6.70 -9.31
N ALA A 349 -10.32 -7.99 -9.65
CA ALA A 349 -10.15 -9.10 -8.71
C ALA A 349 -9.31 -10.21 -9.37
N GLY A 350 -8.41 -10.82 -8.63
CA GLY A 350 -7.49 -11.83 -9.13
C GLY A 350 -6.20 -11.87 -8.32
N LEU A 351 -5.19 -12.47 -8.91
CA LEU A 351 -3.85 -12.56 -8.37
C LEU A 351 -3.10 -11.25 -8.66
N LEU A 352 -2.57 -10.62 -7.60
CA LEU A 352 -1.63 -9.52 -7.73
C LEU A 352 -0.20 -10.07 -7.54
N ILE A 353 0.70 -9.59 -8.40
CA ILE A 353 2.12 -9.92 -8.34
C ILE A 353 2.86 -8.61 -8.09
N TRP A 354 3.47 -8.50 -6.91
CA TRP A 354 4.21 -7.32 -6.48
C TRP A 354 5.69 -7.54 -6.74
N HIS A 355 6.38 -6.57 -7.32
CA HIS A 355 7.83 -6.58 -7.52
C HIS A 355 8.48 -5.61 -6.54
N ILE A 356 9.41 -6.12 -5.73
CA ILE A 356 10.02 -5.37 -4.64
C ILE A 356 11.53 -5.20 -4.87
N ASP A 357 12.01 -3.97 -4.73
CA ASP A 357 13.44 -3.62 -4.70
C ASP A 357 13.78 -2.93 -3.36
N ASP A 358 14.21 -3.72 -2.37
CA ASP A 358 14.59 -3.24 -1.03
C ASP A 358 15.83 -2.32 -1.04
N THR A 359 16.50 -2.11 -2.19
CA THR A 359 17.56 -1.10 -2.31
C THR A 359 17.01 0.33 -2.41
N LYS A 360 15.70 0.47 -2.69
CA LYS A 360 14.99 1.75 -2.75
C LYS A 360 14.39 2.12 -1.39
N THR A 361 14.01 3.38 -1.27
CA THR A 361 13.39 3.95 -0.05
C THR A 361 12.13 4.76 -0.36
N SER A 362 11.70 4.82 -1.62
CA SER A 362 10.51 5.56 -2.06
C SER A 362 9.97 4.99 -3.37
N ASN A 363 8.70 5.30 -3.66
CA ASN A 363 8.00 4.95 -4.89
C ASN A 363 7.96 6.12 -5.90
N THR A 364 9.07 6.85 -6.06
CA THR A 364 9.17 8.09 -6.86
C THR A 364 10.14 7.96 -8.05
N LYS A 365 10.39 6.73 -8.49
CA LYS A 365 11.44 6.37 -9.45
C LYS A 365 10.87 5.33 -10.40
N GLU A 366 9.90 5.77 -11.18
CA GLU A 366 9.08 4.94 -12.06
C GLU A 366 9.94 4.27 -13.12
N TRP A 367 9.48 3.09 -13.55
CA TRP A 367 10.09 2.33 -14.63
C TRP A 367 9.03 1.79 -15.56
N TYR A 368 9.24 1.98 -16.85
CA TYR A 368 8.51 1.26 -17.91
C TYR A 368 9.37 1.25 -19.18
N PRO A 369 9.13 0.33 -20.13
CA PRO A 369 9.94 0.21 -21.33
C PRO A 369 10.09 1.54 -22.09
N GLY A 370 11.34 1.97 -22.29
CA GLY A 370 11.67 3.20 -23.00
C GLY A 370 11.65 4.49 -22.17
N TYR A 371 11.36 4.43 -20.86
CA TYR A 371 11.38 5.62 -20.00
C TYR A 371 12.78 5.93 -19.43
N THR A 372 13.35 4.98 -18.70
CA THR A 372 14.62 5.15 -17.98
C THR A 372 15.33 3.80 -17.84
N THR A 373 16.64 3.84 -17.65
CA THR A 373 17.49 2.66 -17.41
C THR A 373 17.92 2.52 -15.94
N PHE A 374 17.44 3.41 -15.04
CA PHE A 374 17.87 3.44 -13.63
C PHE A 374 16.73 3.69 -12.62
N GLY A 375 15.53 4.06 -13.07
CA GLY A 375 14.39 4.23 -12.17
C GLY A 375 13.81 2.86 -11.86
N HIS A 376 13.65 2.53 -10.58
CA HIS A 376 12.89 1.37 -10.11
C HIS A 376 12.05 1.81 -8.91
N LEU A 377 10.80 1.34 -8.83
CA LEU A 377 9.96 1.57 -7.66
C LEU A 377 10.44 0.68 -6.51
N TRP A 378 10.15 1.09 -5.27
CA TRP A 378 10.37 0.24 -4.10
C TRP A 378 9.38 -0.93 -4.10
N VAL A 379 8.11 -0.61 -4.34
CA VAL A 379 7.01 -1.57 -4.45
C VAL A 379 6.26 -1.26 -5.75
N ALA A 380 6.33 -2.16 -6.73
CA ALA A 380 5.59 -2.07 -7.99
C ALA A 380 4.52 -3.16 -8.08
N LEU A 381 3.42 -2.88 -8.79
CA LEU A 381 2.46 -3.89 -9.20
C LEU A 381 2.75 -4.28 -10.66
N GLU A 382 3.02 -5.56 -10.88
CA GLU A 382 3.14 -6.09 -12.24
C GLU A 382 1.74 -6.18 -12.86
N GLN A 383 1.40 -5.20 -13.69
CA GLN A 383 0.09 -5.07 -14.33
C GLN A 383 -0.04 -6.12 -15.44
N ALA A 384 -0.96 -7.06 -15.28
CA ALA A 384 -1.06 -8.22 -16.16
C ALA A 384 -1.21 -7.81 -17.62
N ASP A 385 -1.92 -6.73 -17.93
CA ASP A 385 -2.12 -6.24 -19.29
C ASP A 385 -0.85 -5.71 -19.98
N GLY A 386 0.18 -5.30 -19.23
CA GLY A 386 1.37 -4.64 -19.75
C GLY A 386 1.09 -3.19 -20.17
N GLY A 387 0.16 -2.50 -19.51
CA GLY A 387 -0.17 -1.08 -19.76
C GLY A 387 0.81 -0.11 -19.11
N TRP A 388 1.36 -0.47 -17.94
CA TRP A 388 2.12 0.43 -17.05
C TRP A 388 1.34 1.72 -16.75
N ASP A 389 0.03 1.64 -16.63
CA ASP A 389 -0.85 2.80 -16.47
C ASP A 389 -0.62 3.50 -15.12
N LEU A 390 -0.24 2.74 -14.09
CA LEU A 390 0.17 3.27 -12.78
C LEU A 390 1.46 4.12 -12.88
N GLU A 391 2.49 3.62 -13.55
CA GLU A 391 3.79 4.29 -13.73
C GLU A 391 3.73 5.43 -14.74
N ARG A 392 2.76 5.42 -15.66
CA ARG A 392 2.57 6.43 -16.71
C ARG A 392 1.57 7.53 -16.32
N ASP A 393 1.07 7.51 -15.09
CA ASP A 393 0.06 8.44 -14.58
C ASP A 393 -1.23 8.45 -15.44
N ILE A 394 -1.63 7.28 -15.95
CA ILE A 394 -2.80 7.14 -16.81
C ILE A 394 -4.06 6.92 -15.98
N ASP A 395 -3.99 6.01 -15.01
CA ASP A 395 -5.07 5.77 -14.06
C ASP A 395 -4.59 5.21 -12.72
N GLN A 396 -5.53 4.94 -11.82
CA GLN A 396 -5.26 4.50 -10.44
C GLN A 396 -5.36 2.98 -10.28
N GLY A 397 -5.19 2.24 -11.37
CA GLY A 397 -5.41 0.81 -11.50
C GLY A 397 -6.77 0.48 -12.11
N ASP A 398 -6.81 -0.64 -12.84
CA ASP A 398 -7.97 -1.11 -13.59
C ASP A 398 -8.19 -2.63 -13.47
N ASN A 399 -9.12 -3.19 -14.26
CA ASN A 399 -9.42 -4.63 -14.17
C ASN A 399 -8.47 -5.52 -15.01
N GLY A 400 -7.57 -4.92 -15.77
CA GLY A 400 -6.48 -5.52 -16.52
C GLY A 400 -5.21 -5.75 -15.69
N ASP A 401 -5.04 -5.05 -14.56
CA ASP A 401 -3.88 -5.25 -13.68
C ASP A 401 -3.78 -6.66 -13.06
N PRO A 402 -4.86 -7.27 -12.52
CA PRO A 402 -4.74 -8.58 -11.86
C PRO A 402 -4.61 -9.73 -12.86
N PHE A 403 -3.97 -10.82 -12.45
CA PHE A 403 -3.96 -12.08 -13.21
C PHE A 403 -5.10 -13.01 -12.75
N PRO A 404 -5.86 -13.67 -13.63
CA PRO A 404 -5.88 -13.43 -15.07
C PRO A 404 -6.70 -12.19 -15.45
N GLY A 405 -7.44 -11.59 -14.51
CA GLY A 405 -8.14 -10.31 -14.69
C GLY A 405 -9.05 -10.28 -15.92
N SER A 406 -9.19 -9.10 -16.52
CA SER A 406 -9.92 -8.91 -17.78
C SER A 406 -9.11 -9.35 -19.01
N THR A 407 -7.79 -9.50 -18.89
CA THR A 407 -6.88 -9.88 -19.99
C THR A 407 -6.76 -11.39 -20.20
N LEU A 408 -7.28 -12.19 -19.28
CA LEU A 408 -7.22 -13.64 -19.26
C LEU A 408 -5.79 -14.23 -19.29
N LYS A 409 -4.77 -13.43 -18.94
CA LYS A 409 -3.37 -13.87 -18.91
C LYS A 409 -3.12 -14.80 -17.72
N THR A 410 -2.66 -16.02 -17.99
CA THR A 410 -2.51 -17.07 -16.96
C THR A 410 -1.06 -17.42 -16.64
N SER A 411 -0.13 -16.57 -17.08
CA SER A 411 1.31 -16.70 -16.88
C SER A 411 1.99 -15.34 -16.65
N PHE A 412 3.05 -15.36 -15.85
CA PHE A 412 4.01 -14.28 -15.63
C PHE A 412 5.40 -14.93 -15.48
N ASP A 413 6.34 -14.62 -16.37
CA ASP A 413 7.69 -15.19 -16.40
C ASP A 413 8.65 -14.28 -17.21
N GLY A 414 9.89 -14.73 -17.45
CA GLY A 414 10.93 -13.97 -18.16
C GLY A 414 10.64 -13.68 -19.65
N PHE A 415 9.50 -14.15 -20.19
CA PHE A 415 9.07 -13.97 -21.58
C PHE A 415 7.69 -13.29 -21.71
N THR A 416 7.02 -13.01 -20.60
CA THR A 416 5.74 -12.29 -20.62
C THR A 416 5.94 -10.77 -20.68
N THR A 417 4.86 -10.04 -20.91
CA THR A 417 4.84 -8.58 -20.73
C THR A 417 3.76 -8.22 -19.72
N PRO A 418 4.11 -7.69 -18.53
CA PRO A 418 5.47 -7.50 -18.02
C PRO A 418 6.21 -8.84 -17.78
N ASN A 419 7.53 -8.81 -17.69
CA ASN A 419 8.36 -10.00 -17.45
C ASN A 419 8.86 -10.07 -16.00
N SER A 420 9.37 -11.23 -15.60
CA SER A 420 9.91 -11.46 -14.26
C SER A 420 11.41 -11.19 -14.11
N ASP A 421 12.06 -10.56 -15.09
CA ASP A 421 13.49 -10.26 -14.99
C ASP A 421 13.72 -9.17 -13.94
N SER A 422 14.93 -9.13 -13.37
CA SER A 422 15.31 -8.03 -12.49
C SER A 422 15.34 -6.72 -13.27
N TYR A 423 15.28 -5.58 -12.59
CA TYR A 423 15.50 -4.27 -13.22
C TYR A 423 16.88 -4.10 -13.91
N ALA A 424 17.85 -4.95 -13.59
CA ALA A 424 19.15 -5.02 -14.28
C ALA A 424 19.15 -5.94 -15.52
N ASP A 425 17.97 -6.33 -16.03
CA ASP A 425 17.75 -7.26 -17.15
C ASP A 425 18.37 -8.65 -16.94
N ILE A 426 18.58 -9.06 -15.68
CA ILE A 426 19.06 -10.39 -15.32
C ILE A 426 17.88 -11.36 -15.23
N LYS A 427 17.98 -12.48 -15.95
CA LYS A 427 17.00 -13.57 -15.91
C LYS A 427 16.93 -14.17 -14.51
N THR A 428 15.78 -14.04 -13.86
CA THR A 428 15.56 -14.51 -12.49
C THR A 428 15.14 -15.99 -12.41
N GLY A 429 14.58 -16.54 -13.49
CA GLY A 429 13.97 -17.88 -13.48
C GLY A 429 12.70 -17.97 -12.61
N ILE A 430 12.12 -16.83 -12.25
CA ILE A 430 10.86 -16.77 -11.52
C ILE A 430 9.71 -16.96 -12.50
N SER A 431 8.70 -17.75 -12.12
CA SER A 431 7.49 -17.90 -12.93
C SER A 431 6.26 -18.14 -12.07
N VAL A 432 5.14 -17.57 -12.49
CA VAL A 432 3.79 -17.85 -12.00
C VAL A 432 2.97 -18.33 -13.19
N SER A 433 2.57 -19.59 -13.24
CA SER A 433 1.88 -20.18 -14.39
C SER A 433 0.64 -20.97 -13.98
N SER A 434 -0.15 -21.38 -14.97
CA SER A 434 -1.41 -22.12 -14.74
C SER A 434 -2.33 -21.41 -13.74
N ILE A 435 -2.36 -20.08 -13.80
CA ILE A 435 -3.20 -19.26 -12.91
C ILE A 435 -4.67 -19.57 -13.21
N SER A 436 -5.42 -19.99 -12.20
CA SER A 436 -6.85 -20.29 -12.35
C SER A 436 -7.67 -19.03 -12.64
N SER A 437 -8.93 -19.19 -13.06
CA SER A 437 -9.88 -18.07 -13.05
C SER A 437 -10.00 -17.45 -11.65
N SER A 438 -10.31 -16.14 -11.59
CA SER A 438 -10.51 -15.41 -10.33
C SER A 438 -11.58 -16.08 -9.47
N ALA A 439 -11.25 -16.33 -8.20
CA ALA A 439 -12.10 -16.97 -7.21
C ALA A 439 -11.58 -16.67 -5.80
N MET A 440 -12.40 -16.93 -4.77
CA MET A 440 -12.01 -16.82 -3.35
C MET A 440 -10.78 -17.68 -2.99
N THR A 441 -10.54 -18.74 -3.74
CA THR A 441 -9.27 -19.48 -3.70
C THR A 441 -8.85 -19.74 -5.13
N MET A 442 -7.72 -19.17 -5.50
CA MET A 442 -7.09 -19.37 -6.81
C MET A 442 -6.02 -20.46 -6.71
N THR A 443 -5.60 -20.98 -7.84
CA THR A 443 -4.47 -21.91 -7.93
C THR A 443 -3.45 -21.40 -8.93
N ALA A 444 -2.17 -21.65 -8.68
CA ALA A 444 -1.10 -21.40 -9.63
C ALA A 444 0.04 -22.40 -9.41
N ILE A 445 0.95 -22.49 -10.38
CA ILE A 445 2.26 -23.09 -10.24
C ILE A 445 3.26 -21.96 -10.06
N LEU A 446 3.96 -21.97 -8.94
CA LEU A 446 4.99 -20.99 -8.58
C LEU A 446 6.36 -21.65 -8.71
N SER A 447 7.32 -20.96 -9.33
CA SER A 447 8.70 -21.42 -9.43
C SER A 447 9.68 -20.26 -9.23
N ASN A 448 10.79 -20.53 -8.55
CA ASN A 448 11.91 -19.59 -8.36
C ASN A 448 13.25 -20.14 -8.87
N ASP A 449 13.20 -21.28 -9.54
CA ASP A 449 14.32 -21.98 -10.15
C ASP A 449 13.95 -22.54 -11.52
N ALA A 450 12.88 -22.03 -12.15
CA ALA A 450 12.47 -22.48 -13.47
C ALA A 450 13.73 -22.41 -14.33
N ALA A 451 14.25 -23.59 -14.68
CA ALA A 451 15.49 -23.68 -15.40
C ALA A 451 15.29 -22.85 -16.66
N THR A 452 15.98 -21.69 -16.72
CA THR A 452 16.14 -20.81 -17.90
C THR A 452 15.30 -21.32 -19.05
N ALA A 453 14.03 -20.88 -19.14
CA ALA A 453 13.07 -21.57 -19.99
C ALA A 453 13.70 -21.71 -21.38
N LEU A 454 13.58 -22.92 -21.94
CA LEU A 454 14.27 -23.19 -23.18
C LEU A 454 13.75 -22.22 -24.24
N CYS A 455 14.67 -21.54 -24.94
CA CYS A 455 14.28 -20.65 -26.03
C CYS A 455 13.38 -21.42 -27.00
N GLY A 456 12.12 -21.02 -27.13
CA GLY A 456 11.17 -21.70 -28.01
C GLY A 456 10.31 -22.78 -27.37
N ASP A 457 10.31 -22.93 -26.05
CA ASP A 457 9.31 -23.71 -25.30
C ASP A 457 8.02 -22.88 -25.18
N VAL A 458 7.24 -22.86 -26.25
CA VAL A 458 6.01 -22.06 -26.40
C VAL A 458 4.90 -22.61 -25.50
N ASN A 459 4.93 -23.91 -25.20
CA ASN A 459 3.88 -24.58 -24.43
C ASN A 459 4.23 -24.78 -22.93
N GLY A 460 5.46 -24.49 -22.52
CA GLY A 460 5.93 -24.57 -21.14
C GLY A 460 6.16 -25.99 -20.64
N ASP A 461 6.40 -26.97 -21.53
CA ASP A 461 6.59 -28.38 -21.18
C ASP A 461 8.06 -28.77 -20.90
N ASN A 462 8.96 -27.79 -20.91
CA ASN A 462 10.41 -27.91 -20.78
C ASN A 462 11.08 -28.68 -21.93
N THR A 463 10.45 -28.73 -23.10
CA THR A 463 11.03 -29.28 -24.33
C THR A 463 10.70 -28.43 -25.54
N VAL A 464 11.71 -28.09 -26.36
CA VAL A 464 11.48 -27.38 -27.62
C VAL A 464 11.24 -28.41 -28.72
N ASN A 465 10.00 -28.57 -29.17
CA ASN A 465 9.59 -29.60 -30.10
C ASN A 465 8.50 -29.11 -31.07
N THR A 466 7.95 -30.01 -31.88
CA THR A 466 6.95 -29.65 -32.90
C THR A 466 5.60 -29.18 -32.33
N PHE A 467 5.29 -29.51 -31.08
CA PHE A 467 4.11 -29.01 -30.38
C PHE A 467 4.24 -27.52 -30.08
N ASP A 468 5.44 -27.02 -29.78
CA ASP A 468 5.68 -25.58 -29.62
C ASP A 468 5.42 -24.82 -30.91
N LEU A 469 5.94 -25.35 -32.03
CA LEU A 469 5.69 -24.79 -33.35
C LEU A 469 4.20 -24.81 -33.70
N SER A 470 3.49 -25.88 -33.33
CA SER A 470 2.04 -25.96 -33.54
C SER A 470 1.28 -24.93 -32.71
N ASN A 471 1.67 -24.72 -31.45
CA ASN A 471 1.06 -23.71 -30.57
C ASN A 471 1.31 -22.30 -31.08
N LEU A 472 2.53 -21.99 -31.50
CA LEU A 472 2.89 -20.69 -32.06
C LEU A 472 2.11 -20.38 -33.35
N VAL A 473 2.00 -21.37 -34.25
CA VAL A 473 1.19 -21.24 -35.48
C VAL A 473 -0.29 -21.06 -35.15
N GLN A 474 -0.80 -21.77 -34.14
CA GLN A 474 -2.20 -21.68 -33.71
C GLN A 474 -2.50 -20.34 -33.03
N PHE A 475 -1.56 -19.78 -32.28
CA PHE A 475 -1.65 -18.42 -31.75
C PHE A 475 -1.76 -17.39 -32.89
N LEU A 476 -0.82 -17.43 -33.85
CA LEU A 476 -0.74 -16.50 -34.97
C LEU A 476 -1.93 -16.55 -35.94
N LEU A 477 -2.52 -17.74 -36.16
CA LEU A 477 -3.54 -17.94 -37.19
C LEU A 477 -4.96 -18.10 -36.64
N LEU A 478 -5.12 -18.51 -35.38
CA LEU A 478 -6.41 -18.95 -34.84
C LEU A 478 -6.77 -18.31 -33.49
N ASN A 479 -6.00 -17.33 -33.00
CA ASN A 479 -6.16 -16.72 -31.68
C ASN A 479 -6.19 -17.78 -30.55
N GLY A 480 -5.36 -18.82 -30.65
CA GLY A 480 -5.19 -19.81 -29.57
C GLY A 480 -4.44 -19.23 -28.36
N ASN A 481 -4.49 -19.91 -27.22
CA ASN A 481 -3.59 -19.60 -26.08
C ASN A 481 -2.21 -20.21 -26.35
N ALA A 482 -1.16 -19.42 -26.21
CA ALA A 482 0.23 -19.88 -26.19
C ALA A 482 0.98 -19.11 -25.08
N GLY A 483 2.05 -19.70 -24.56
CA GLY A 483 2.93 -19.09 -23.57
C GLY A 483 3.85 -18.05 -24.21
N ASN A 484 5.15 -18.34 -24.30
CA ASN A 484 6.10 -17.47 -25.00
C ASN A 484 5.88 -17.51 -26.53
N THR A 485 5.31 -16.45 -27.10
CA THR A 485 5.07 -16.37 -28.55
C THR A 485 6.08 -15.51 -29.31
N ASP A 486 6.78 -14.60 -28.64
CA ASP A 486 7.91 -13.86 -29.21
C ASP A 486 9.21 -14.62 -28.92
N VAL A 487 9.39 -15.74 -29.61
CA VAL A 487 10.53 -16.64 -29.38
C VAL A 487 11.85 -16.06 -29.90
N ASN A 488 11.80 -15.01 -30.71
CA ASN A 488 12.98 -14.35 -31.28
C ASN A 488 13.38 -13.06 -30.52
N ASN A 489 12.53 -12.60 -29.59
CA ASN A 489 12.72 -11.49 -28.67
C ASN A 489 12.93 -10.14 -29.37
N ASP A 490 12.17 -9.89 -30.44
CA ASP A 490 12.12 -8.59 -31.14
C ASP A 490 10.91 -7.72 -30.76
N ALA A 491 10.18 -8.12 -29.72
CA ALA A 491 8.96 -7.53 -29.20
C ALA A 491 7.76 -7.64 -30.16
N VAL A 492 7.83 -8.50 -31.18
CA VAL A 492 6.76 -8.69 -32.16
C VAL A 492 6.54 -10.17 -32.43
N THR A 493 5.40 -10.71 -31.99
CA THR A 493 4.98 -12.05 -32.42
C THR A 493 4.52 -12.05 -33.88
N ASP A 494 5.34 -12.54 -34.78
CA ASP A 494 5.06 -12.66 -36.21
C ASP A 494 5.63 -13.94 -36.85
N ILE A 495 5.71 -13.96 -38.19
CA ILE A 495 6.22 -15.13 -38.92
C ILE A 495 7.73 -15.36 -38.73
N ASN A 496 8.46 -14.36 -38.24
CA ASN A 496 9.86 -14.48 -37.89
C ASN A 496 10.05 -15.34 -36.63
N ASP A 497 9.08 -15.38 -35.72
CA ASP A 497 9.08 -16.31 -34.58
C ASP A 497 8.93 -17.75 -35.04
N ILE A 498 8.00 -18.01 -35.97
CA ILE A 498 7.85 -19.34 -36.59
C ILE A 498 9.18 -19.75 -37.22
N LYS A 499 9.81 -18.83 -37.96
CA LYS A 499 11.09 -19.09 -38.63
C LYS A 499 12.21 -19.32 -37.62
N TYR A 500 12.24 -18.55 -36.54
CA TYR A 500 13.21 -18.70 -35.47
C TYR A 500 13.05 -20.07 -34.81
N LEU A 501 11.84 -20.38 -34.35
CA LEU A 501 11.52 -21.64 -33.69
C LEU A 501 11.81 -22.85 -34.58
N THR A 502 11.44 -22.79 -35.86
CA THR A 502 11.72 -23.88 -36.83
C THR A 502 13.21 -24.20 -36.93
N ASN A 503 14.08 -23.19 -36.82
CA ASN A 503 15.53 -23.37 -36.86
C ASN A 503 16.13 -23.85 -35.53
N HIS A 504 15.35 -23.79 -34.44
CA HIS A 504 15.78 -24.14 -33.08
C HIS A 504 14.98 -25.31 -32.48
N LEU A 505 14.17 -25.99 -33.29
CA LEU A 505 13.48 -27.22 -32.89
C LEU A 505 14.48 -28.24 -32.34
N PHE A 506 14.15 -28.82 -31.18
CA PHE A 506 14.93 -29.82 -30.46
C PHE A 506 16.27 -29.30 -29.90
N LEU A 507 16.54 -28.00 -29.98
CA LEU A 507 17.67 -27.38 -29.27
C LEU A 507 17.23 -27.03 -27.86
N GLN A 508 17.88 -27.63 -26.87
CA GLN A 508 17.71 -27.27 -25.46
C GLN A 508 18.67 -26.14 -25.09
N THR A 509 18.55 -25.01 -25.80
CA THR A 509 19.28 -23.79 -25.49
C THR A 509 18.52 -22.98 -24.47
N THR A 510 19.17 -22.70 -23.37
CA THR A 510 18.67 -21.84 -22.30
C THR A 510 18.65 -20.39 -22.77
N CYS A 511 17.48 -19.76 -22.70
CA CYS A 511 17.32 -18.31 -22.66
C CYS A 511 17.37 -17.90 -21.18
#